data_AF-A0A544V0A4-F1
#
_entry.id   AF-A0A544V0A4-F1
#
_cell.length_a   1.000
_cell.length_b   1.000
_cell.length_c   1.000
_cell.angle_alpha   90.00
_cell.angle_beta   90.00
_cell.angle_gamma   90.00
#
_symmetry.space_group_name_H-M   'P 1'
#
loop_
_entity.id
_entity.type
_entity.pdbx_description
1 polymer ?
#
loop_
_entity_poly.entity_id
_entity_poly.type
_entity_poly.pdbx_seq_one_letter_code
_entity_poly.pdbx_strand_id
1 'polypeptide(L)'
;MSMPNIPDITPDINLSKKDIANLLLSSIAMEELGLAEIIKAQGRKLDKITKETCDINILLEANSNVNQLLKTIVKKEMLLLMKLESIVDFTELHEMKCKNHCRHEKECECECECECEDYDCK
;
A
#
# COMPACT_ATOMS: atom_id res chain seq x y z
N MET A 1 41.38 6.16 19.88
CA MET A 1 40.00 6.15 20.43
C MET A 1 39.33 4.91 19.88
N SER A 2 39.00 3.92 20.72
CA SER A 2 38.33 2.69 20.29
C SER A 2 36.88 3.00 19.97
N MET A 3 36.43 2.60 18.77
CA MET A 3 35.03 2.67 18.35
C MET A 3 34.14 1.97 19.40
N PRO A 4 32.97 2.53 19.77
CA PRO A 4 32.00 1.82 20.60
C PRO A 4 31.56 0.54 19.88
N ASN A 5 31.60 -0.60 20.58
CA ASN A 5 31.06 -1.86 20.09
C ASN A 5 29.53 -1.78 20.15
N ILE A 6 28.91 -1.36 19.04
CA ILE A 6 27.47 -1.38 18.88
C ILE A 6 27.08 -2.86 18.76
N PRO A 7 26.27 -3.40 19.69
CA PRO A 7 25.86 -4.80 19.60
C PRO A 7 25.10 -5.01 18.28
N ASP A 8 25.37 -6.16 17.64
CA ASP A 8 24.67 -6.61 16.45
C ASP A 8 23.20 -6.86 16.82
N ILE A 9 22.36 -5.84 16.61
CA ILE A 9 20.92 -5.99 16.69
C ILE A 9 20.45 -6.58 15.36
N THR A 10 20.37 -7.90 15.26
CA THR A 10 19.59 -8.53 14.19
C THR A 10 18.12 -8.37 14.58
N PRO A 11 17.33 -7.47 13.94
CA PRO A 11 15.92 -7.42 14.24
C PRO A 11 15.31 -8.70 13.67
N ASP A 12 14.92 -9.62 14.55
CA ASP A 12 14.15 -10.81 14.15
C ASP A 12 12.72 -10.36 13.85
N ILE A 13 12.53 -9.84 12.62
CA ILE A 13 11.24 -9.37 12.13
C ILE A 13 10.49 -10.60 11.62
N ASN A 14 9.83 -11.32 12.53
CA ASN A 14 8.96 -12.43 12.19
C ASN A 14 7.57 -11.88 11.80
N LEU A 15 7.46 -11.36 10.58
CA LEU A 15 6.19 -10.87 10.00
C LEU A 15 5.60 -11.94 9.09
N SER A 16 4.31 -12.24 9.29
CA SER A 16 3.58 -13.08 8.33
C SER A 16 3.34 -12.30 7.03
N LYS A 17 3.11 -13.04 5.93
CA LYS A 17 2.72 -12.42 4.63
C LYS A 17 1.49 -11.51 4.77
N LYS A 18 0.55 -11.88 5.65
CA LYS A 18 -0.64 -11.08 5.96
C LYS A 18 -0.30 -9.78 6.66
N ASP A 19 0.66 -9.81 7.60
CA ASP A 19 1.10 -8.59 8.30
C ASP A 19 1.79 -7.63 7.34
N ILE A 20 2.62 -8.15 6.43
CA ILE A 20 3.26 -7.35 5.37
C ILE A 20 2.19 -6.70 4.48
N ALA A 21 1.19 -7.47 4.02
CA ALA A 21 0.10 -6.92 3.21
C ALA A 21 -0.66 -5.82 3.96
N ASN A 22 -1.00 -6.02 5.23
CA ASN A 22 -1.69 -5.02 6.05
C ASN A 22 -0.85 -3.74 6.25
N LEU A 23 0.46 -3.88 6.43
CA LEU A 23 1.38 -2.73 6.54
C LEU A 23 1.46 -1.96 5.23
N LEU A 24 1.53 -2.65 4.09
CA LEU A 24 1.55 -2.01 2.77
C LEU A 24 0.22 -1.30 2.46
N LEU A 25 -0.92 -1.94 2.77
CA LEU A 25 -2.25 -1.32 2.65
C LEU A 25 -2.37 -0.09 3.56
N SER A 26 -1.84 -0.18 4.78
CA SER A 26 -1.82 0.95 5.71
C SER A 26 -0.96 2.10 5.17
N SER A 27 0.18 1.80 4.52
CA SER A 27 1.01 2.81 3.88
C SER A 27 0.29 3.52 2.72
N ILE A 28 -0.51 2.80 1.94
CA ILE A 28 -1.36 3.41 0.89
C ILE A 28 -2.40 4.32 1.54
N ALA A 29 -3.10 3.84 2.56
CA ALA A 29 -4.10 4.63 3.27
C ALA A 29 -3.53 5.91 3.91
N MET A 30 -2.31 5.86 4.44
CA MET A 30 -1.62 7.04 4.95
C MET A 30 -1.28 8.05 3.85
N GLU A 31 -0.92 7.57 2.66
CA GLU A 31 -0.65 8.43 1.50
C GLU A 31 -1.94 9.13 1.02
N GLU A 32 -3.05 8.38 0.93
CA GLU A 32 -4.39 8.90 0.61
C GLU A 32 -4.84 9.99 1.59
N LEU A 33 -4.65 9.77 2.89
CA LEU A 33 -4.93 10.78 3.91
C LEU A 33 -4.08 12.05 3.73
N GLY A 34 -2.81 11.88 3.34
CA GLY A 34 -1.91 12.98 3.02
C GLY A 34 -2.40 13.78 1.81
N LEU A 35 -2.83 13.11 0.74
CA LEU A 35 -3.40 13.75 -0.45
C LEU A 35 -4.69 14.52 -0.12
N ALA A 36 -5.56 13.95 0.72
CA ALA A 36 -6.78 14.63 1.18
C ALA A 36 -6.48 15.94 1.93
N GLU A 37 -5.50 15.94 2.83
CA GLU A 37 -5.09 17.16 3.54
C GLU A 37 -4.45 18.20 2.61
N ILE A 38 -3.72 17.79 1.57
CA ILE A 38 -3.21 18.69 0.53
C ILE A 38 -4.35 19.35 -0.24
N ILE A 39 -5.34 18.58 -0.71
CA ILE A 39 -6.52 19.10 -1.42
C ILE A 39 -7.25 20.10 -0.55
N LYS A 40 -7.48 19.76 0.72
CA LYS A 40 -8.16 20.61 1.69
C LYS A 40 -7.39 21.91 1.95
N ALA A 41 -6.07 21.84 2.10
CA ALA A 41 -5.22 23.02 2.27
C ALA A 41 -5.30 23.97 1.06
N GLN A 42 -5.36 23.42 -0.14
CA GLN A 42 -5.50 24.19 -1.38
C GLN A 42 -6.87 24.81 -1.53
N GLY A 43 -7.93 24.10 -1.14
CA GLY A 43 -9.28 24.65 -1.04
C GLY A 43 -9.32 25.86 -0.10
N ARG A 44 -8.72 25.76 1.09
CA ARG A 44 -8.60 26.89 2.04
C ARG A 44 -7.80 28.06 1.45
N LYS A 45 -6.71 27.77 0.73
CA LYS A 45 -5.90 28.79 0.05
C LYS A 45 -6.73 29.53 -1.00
N LEU A 46 -7.49 28.80 -1.84
CA LEU A 46 -8.33 29.39 -2.88
C LEU A 46 -9.44 30.25 -2.27
N ASP A 47 -10.14 29.75 -1.25
CA ASP A 47 -11.17 30.50 -0.52
C ASP A 47 -10.62 31.82 0.05
N LYS A 48 -9.42 31.77 0.66
CA LYS A 48 -8.75 32.97 1.17
C LYS A 48 -8.45 33.97 0.07
N ILE A 49 -7.87 33.53 -1.06
CA ILE A 49 -7.58 34.40 -2.21
C ILE A 49 -8.86 35.04 -2.73
N THR A 50 -9.93 34.27 -2.91
CA THR A 50 -11.21 34.80 -3.43
C THR A 50 -11.87 35.84 -2.52
N LYS A 51 -11.56 35.83 -1.22
CA LYS A 51 -12.06 36.83 -0.25
C LYS A 51 -11.20 38.08 -0.18
N GLU A 52 -9.91 37.98 -0.50
CA GLU A 52 -8.92 39.05 -0.32
C GLU A 52 -8.61 39.83 -1.60
N THR A 53 -8.82 39.25 -2.78
CA THR A 53 -8.54 39.92 -4.06
C THR A 53 -9.71 39.89 -5.04
N CYS A 54 -9.87 41.00 -5.76
CA CYS A 54 -10.77 41.12 -6.92
C CYS A 54 -10.02 41.09 -8.26
N ASP A 55 -8.69 40.89 -8.24
CA ASP A 55 -7.89 40.82 -9.46
C ASP A 55 -8.10 39.49 -10.18
N ILE A 56 -8.73 39.57 -11.36
CA ILE A 56 -9.05 38.43 -12.21
C ILE A 56 -7.80 37.65 -12.61
N ASN A 57 -6.65 38.32 -12.83
CA ASN A 57 -5.43 37.63 -13.24
C ASN A 57 -4.92 36.71 -12.13
N ILE A 58 -4.94 37.19 -10.88
CA ILE A 58 -4.55 36.41 -9.71
C ILE A 58 -5.49 35.22 -9.52
N LEU A 59 -6.80 35.42 -9.72
CA LEU A 59 -7.80 34.34 -9.62
C LEU A 59 -7.61 33.27 -10.70
N LEU A 60 -7.34 33.67 -11.94
CA LEU A 60 -7.07 32.73 -13.04
C LEU A 60 -5.78 31.94 -12.80
N GLU A 61 -4.73 32.60 -12.32
CA GLU A 61 -3.47 31.94 -11.98
C GLU A 61 -3.66 30.94 -10.84
N ALA A 62 -4.34 31.34 -9.76
CA ALA A 62 -4.66 30.45 -8.65
C ALA A 62 -5.46 29.21 -9.11
N ASN A 63 -6.46 29.40 -9.97
CA ASN A 63 -7.24 28.31 -10.54
C ASN A 63 -6.38 27.39 -11.44
N SER A 64 -5.49 27.96 -12.27
CA SER A 64 -4.56 27.18 -13.08
C SER A 64 -3.65 26.30 -12.20
N ASN A 65 -3.11 26.87 -11.12
CA ASN A 65 -2.26 26.15 -10.17
C ASN A 65 -2.99 25.01 -9.47
N VAL A 66 -4.25 25.23 -9.03
CA VAL A 66 -5.09 24.17 -8.46
C VAL A 66 -5.32 23.06 -9.49
N ASN A 67 -5.64 23.41 -10.74
CA ASN A 67 -5.83 22.42 -11.81
C ASN A 67 -4.57 21.59 -12.09
N GLN A 68 -3.38 22.21 -12.08
CA GLN A 68 -2.11 21.50 -12.23
C GLN A 68 -1.86 20.53 -11.07
N LEU A 69 -2.16 20.95 -9.84
CA LEU A 69 -2.05 20.09 -8.68
C LEU A 69 -3.02 18.92 -8.75
N LEU A 70 -4.29 19.14 -9.10
CA LEU A 70 -5.29 18.08 -9.25
C LEU A 70 -4.87 17.06 -10.31
N LYS A 71 -4.33 17.52 -11.45
CA LYS A 71 -3.76 16.62 -12.48
C LYS A 71 -2.59 15.79 -11.93
N THR A 72 -1.80 16.35 -11.03
CA THR A 72 -0.68 15.64 -10.39
C THR A 72 -1.19 14.62 -9.39
N ILE A 73 -2.21 14.96 -8.60
CA ILE A 73 -2.87 14.05 -7.66
C ILE A 73 -3.46 12.86 -8.41
N VAL A 74 -4.20 13.07 -9.51
CA VAL A 74 -4.74 11.96 -10.32
C VAL A 74 -3.65 11.00 -10.81
N LYS A 75 -2.48 11.50 -11.20
CA LYS A 75 -1.35 10.63 -11.55
C LYS A 75 -0.84 9.83 -10.35
N LYS A 76 -0.88 10.41 -9.14
CA LYS A 76 -0.51 9.72 -7.91
C LYS A 76 -1.53 8.65 -7.53
N GLU A 77 -2.82 8.94 -7.64
CA GLU A 77 -3.92 7.97 -7.48
C GLU A 77 -3.74 6.77 -8.41
N MET A 78 -3.37 7.00 -9.68
CA MET A 78 -3.04 5.90 -10.61
C MET A 78 -1.88 5.04 -10.12
N LEU A 79 -0.81 5.65 -9.58
CA LEU A 79 0.32 4.91 -9.01
C LEU A 79 -0.06 4.15 -7.73
N LEU A 80 -0.95 4.72 -6.90
CA LEU A 80 -1.46 4.07 -5.69
C LEU A 80 -2.35 2.89 -6.03
N LEU A 81 -3.19 3.01 -7.07
CA LEU A 81 -3.97 1.91 -7.62
C LEU A 81 -3.06 0.77 -8.09
N MET A 82 -2.01 1.06 -8.86
CA MET A 82 -1.06 0.03 -9.31
C MET A 82 -0.36 -0.70 -8.15
N LYS A 83 -0.02 0.03 -7.07
CA LYS A 83 0.52 -0.58 -5.85
C LYS A 83 -0.51 -1.47 -5.17
N LEU A 84 -1.77 -1.02 -5.08
CA LEU A 84 -2.86 -1.77 -4.49
C LEU A 84 -3.09 -3.08 -5.25
N GLU A 85 -3.17 -3.03 -6.58
CA GLU A 85 -3.26 -4.22 -7.45
C GLU A 85 -2.10 -5.19 -7.18
N SER A 86 -0.87 -4.68 -7.10
CA SER A 86 0.30 -5.51 -6.79
C SER A 86 0.21 -6.20 -5.43
N ILE A 87 -0.38 -5.53 -4.42
CA ILE A 87 -0.59 -6.11 -3.08
C ILE A 87 -1.70 -7.17 -3.12
N VAL A 88 -2.78 -6.90 -3.86
CA VAL A 88 -3.87 -7.87 -4.04
C VAL A 88 -3.33 -9.14 -4.70
N ASP A 89 -2.58 -9.01 -5.79
CA ASP A 89 -1.91 -10.13 -6.46
C ASP A 89 -0.96 -10.89 -5.52
N PHE A 90 -0.18 -10.17 -4.70
CA PHE A 90 0.67 -10.77 -3.67
C PHE A 90 -0.11 -11.60 -2.66
N THR A 91 -1.34 -11.20 -2.32
CA THR A 91 -2.21 -11.93 -1.38
C THR A 91 -2.98 -13.08 -2.02
N GLU A 92 -3.41 -12.97 -3.29
CA GLU A 92 -4.20 -13.99 -3.99
C GLU A 92 -3.41 -15.24 -4.37
N LEU A 93 -2.07 -15.14 -4.50
CA LEU A 93 -1.19 -16.28 -4.77
C LEU A 93 -1.20 -17.37 -3.68
N HIS A 94 -1.86 -17.15 -2.54
CA HIS A 94 -1.96 -18.11 -1.44
C HIS A 94 -3.31 -18.86 -1.37
N GLU A 95 -4.29 -18.55 -2.24
CA GLU A 95 -5.51 -19.35 -2.39
C GLU A 95 -5.33 -20.47 -3.44
N MET A 96 -4.15 -21.11 -3.51
CA MET A 96 -4.04 -22.41 -4.16
C MET A 96 -4.75 -23.45 -3.29
N LYS A 97 -6.06 -23.52 -3.53
CA LYS A 97 -6.96 -24.61 -3.19
C LYS A 97 -6.23 -25.95 -3.28
N CYS A 98 -6.13 -26.66 -2.16
CA CYS A 98 -5.85 -28.10 -2.14
C CYS A 98 -7.03 -28.83 -2.80
N LYS A 99 -7.12 -28.73 -4.13
CA LYS A 99 -8.09 -29.43 -4.96
C LYS A 99 -7.40 -30.69 -5.47
N ASN A 100 -7.61 -31.77 -4.73
CA ASN A 100 -7.57 -33.16 -5.21
C ASN A 100 -6.24 -33.94 -5.15
N HIS A 101 -5.39 -33.77 -4.12
CA HIS A 101 -4.28 -34.73 -3.94
C HIS A 101 -4.17 -35.41 -2.56
N CYS A 102 -5.03 -35.09 -1.60
CA CYS A 102 -5.06 -35.80 -0.32
C CYS A 102 -6.17 -36.86 -0.32
N ARG A 103 -5.83 -38.10 -0.66
CA ARG A 103 -6.73 -39.26 -0.50
C ARG A 103 -6.63 -39.81 0.93
N HIS A 104 -6.99 -39.00 1.92
CA HIS A 104 -7.04 -39.43 3.32
C HIS A 104 -8.50 -39.59 3.77
N GLU A 105 -8.86 -40.77 4.28
CA GLU A 105 -10.21 -41.12 4.77
C GLU A 105 -10.52 -40.62 6.20
N LYS A 106 -9.67 -39.77 6.78
CA LYS A 106 -9.90 -39.15 8.09
C LYS A 106 -9.75 -37.64 7.99
N GLU A 107 -10.63 -36.94 8.69
CA GLU A 107 -10.72 -35.48 8.78
C GLU A 107 -9.32 -34.87 8.90
N CYS A 108 -8.92 -34.11 7.88
CA CYS A 108 -7.61 -33.53 7.77
C CYS A 108 -7.68 -32.08 8.26
N GLU A 109 -7.09 -31.79 9.41
CA GLU A 109 -6.83 -30.43 9.91
C GLU A 109 -5.47 -29.96 9.35
N CYS A 110 -5.37 -29.77 8.03
CA CYS A 110 -4.08 -29.45 7.40
C CYS A 110 -3.70 -27.96 7.53
N GLU A 111 -2.61 -27.70 8.27
CA GLU A 111 -1.69 -26.57 8.13
C GLU A 111 -0.33 -27.13 7.64
N CYS A 112 -0.09 -27.36 6.34
CA CYS A 112 1.18 -27.99 5.93
C CYS A 112 1.76 -27.49 4.59
N GLU A 113 2.99 -27.01 4.65
CA GLU A 113 3.95 -26.93 3.55
C GLU A 113 4.34 -28.36 3.14
N CYS A 114 3.89 -28.83 1.96
CA CYS A 114 4.23 -30.16 1.47
C CYS A 114 5.53 -30.12 0.65
N GLU A 115 6.66 -30.48 1.26
CA GLU A 115 7.84 -30.94 0.54
C GLU A 115 7.66 -32.45 0.25
N CYS A 116 7.19 -32.78 -0.95
CA CYS A 116 7.03 -34.17 -1.37
C CYS A 116 8.38 -34.80 -1.73
N GLU A 117 9.19 -35.15 -0.73
CA GLU A 117 10.29 -36.09 -0.90
C GLU A 117 9.80 -37.52 -0.68
N ASP A 118 9.89 -38.31 -1.76
CA ASP A 118 10.01 -39.77 -1.76
C ASP A 118 8.86 -40.67 -1.28
N TYR A 119 7.64 -40.60 -1.80
CA TYR A 119 6.78 -41.81 -1.82
C TYR A 119 5.89 -41.90 -3.07
N ASP A 120 5.94 -43.07 -3.72
CA ASP A 120 5.23 -43.48 -4.93
C ASP A 120 3.73 -43.07 -4.94
N CYS A 121 3.38 -42.14 -5.83
CA CYS A 121 1.99 -41.91 -6.23
C CYS A 121 1.53 -43.00 -7.21
N LYS A 122 0.56 -43.82 -6.79
CA LYS A 122 -0.21 -44.69 -7.69
C LYS A 122 -1.39 -43.95 -8.32
#